data_AF-A0A351L466-F1
#
_entry.id   AF-A0A351L466-F1
#
_cell.length_a   1.000
_cell.length_b   1.000
_cell.length_c   1.000
_cell.angle_alpha   90.00
_cell.angle_beta   90.00
_cell.angle_gamma   90.00
#
_symmetry.space_group_name_H-M   'P 1'
#
loop_
_entity.id
_entity.type
_entity.pdbx_description
1 polymer ?
#
loop_
_entity_poly.entity_id
_entity_poly.type
_entity_poly.pdbx_seq_one_letter_code
_entity_poly.pdbx_strand_id
1 'polypeptide(L)'
;GFDGERPGAGKRIQEFIQATGIPQGHFSLLQALHNTQMWQRLKQEGRLLDGLATVHQGAIMNFVPTRPVEEIVTEYIDAFWNIYEPMPYLKRTFRHFMMMNGWRGRLMPKITSKELRLFLAVCWRQGVVRSTRWRFCWQMIAIAFTKPRLFYDYMTMLGVGEHFFNYRHEVKAQLLQQLENIKQAKQEQVQEPVAVG
;
A
#
# COMPACT_ATOMS: atom_id res chain seq x y z
N GLY A 1 -5.43 -4.85 12.06
CA GLY A 1 -5.75 -4.85 13.50
C GLY A 1 -7.23 -5.03 13.77
N PHE A 2 -7.86 -6.10 13.26
CA PHE A 2 -9.16 -6.52 13.80
C PHE A 2 -8.97 -7.16 15.19
N ASP A 3 -10.03 -7.20 15.98
CA ASP A 3 -9.98 -7.91 17.26
C ASP A 3 -9.76 -9.41 17.05
N GLY A 4 -8.81 -9.99 17.80
CA GLY A 4 -8.43 -11.40 17.64
C GLY A 4 -7.55 -11.69 16.41
N GLU A 5 -7.07 -10.66 15.71
CA GLU A 5 -6.11 -10.83 14.61
C GLU A 5 -4.83 -11.51 15.10
N ARG A 6 -4.35 -12.53 14.38
CA ARG A 6 -3.13 -13.27 14.71
C ARG A 6 -1.90 -12.69 14.01
N PRO A 7 -0.70 -12.80 14.63
CA PRO A 7 0.58 -12.46 14.01
C PRO A 7 0.74 -12.95 12.56
N GLY A 8 1.44 -12.16 11.76
CA GLY A 8 1.72 -12.44 10.35
C GLY A 8 0.55 -12.12 9.39
N ALA A 9 -0.39 -11.26 9.79
CA ALA A 9 -1.49 -10.84 8.92
C ALA A 9 -0.97 -10.09 7.69
N GLY A 10 0.01 -9.19 7.88
CA GLY A 10 0.66 -8.47 6.78
C GLY A 10 1.28 -9.42 5.75
N LYS A 11 1.98 -10.46 6.23
CA LYS A 11 2.59 -11.49 5.38
C LYS A 11 1.55 -12.27 4.58
N ARG A 12 0.46 -12.70 5.21
CA ARG A 12 -0.64 -13.41 4.51
C ARG A 12 -1.30 -12.53 3.44
N ILE A 13 -1.48 -11.24 3.71
CA ILE A 13 -2.00 -10.28 2.73
C ILE A 13 -1.03 -10.11 1.55
N GLN A 14 0.26 -9.96 1.84
CA GLN A 14 1.32 -9.90 0.82
C GLN A 14 1.33 -11.16 -0.05
N GLU A 15 1.30 -12.35 0.55
CA GLU A 15 1.27 -13.62 -0.15
C GLU A 15 0.03 -13.74 -1.03
N PHE A 16 -1.15 -13.35 -0.52
CA PHE A 16 -2.39 -13.33 -1.29
C PHE A 16 -2.30 -12.42 -2.52
N ILE A 17 -1.84 -11.17 -2.34
CA ILE A 17 -1.64 -10.22 -3.44
C ILE A 17 -0.66 -10.78 -4.46
N GLN A 18 0.45 -11.36 -3.99
CA GLN A 18 1.47 -11.95 -4.84
C GLN A 18 1.01 -13.23 -5.54
N ALA A 19 0.12 -14.03 -4.95
CA ALA A 19 -0.42 -15.26 -5.55
C ALA A 19 -1.50 -14.97 -6.60
N THR A 20 -2.38 -14.00 -6.33
CA THR A 20 -3.49 -13.62 -7.22
C THR A 20 -3.07 -12.72 -8.37
N GLY A 21 -1.89 -12.09 -8.26
CA GLY A 21 -1.40 -11.22 -9.32
C GLY A 21 -2.06 -9.85 -9.30
N ILE A 22 -2.54 -9.37 -8.16
CA ILE A 22 -3.16 -8.04 -8.03
C ILE A 22 -2.06 -6.97 -8.19
N PRO A 23 -2.09 -6.12 -9.23
CA PRO A 23 -1.05 -5.10 -9.42
C PRO A 23 -1.09 -4.04 -8.32
N GLN A 24 -2.28 -3.53 -8.01
CA GLN A 24 -2.54 -2.46 -7.05
C GLN A 24 -3.41 -3.00 -5.92
N GLY A 25 -2.79 -3.27 -4.76
CA GLY A 25 -3.48 -3.71 -3.56
C GLY A 25 -3.81 -2.52 -2.67
N HIS A 26 -5.09 -2.17 -2.57
CA HIS A 26 -5.55 -1.17 -1.60
C HIS A 26 -5.80 -1.86 -0.26
N PHE A 27 -4.88 -1.68 0.68
CA PHE A 27 -5.05 -2.08 2.06
C PHE A 27 -4.43 -1.03 2.97
N SER A 28 -4.97 -0.89 4.18
CA SER A 28 -4.56 0.11 5.17
C SER A 28 -4.68 -0.48 6.57
N LEU A 29 -4.12 0.23 7.56
CA LEU A 29 -4.45 0.00 8.95
C LEU A 29 -5.94 0.32 9.19
N LEU A 30 -6.56 -0.42 10.11
CA LEU A 30 -8.00 -0.33 10.37
C LEU A 30 -8.32 0.97 11.11
N GLN A 31 -9.40 1.64 10.70
CA GLN A 31 -9.91 2.85 11.34
C GLN A 31 -11.36 2.62 11.76
N ALA A 32 -11.71 3.05 12.97
CA ALA A 32 -13.07 3.10 13.46
C ALA A 32 -13.75 4.39 12.97
N LEU A 33 -14.55 4.29 11.91
CA LEU A 33 -15.28 5.44 11.37
C LEU A 33 -16.41 5.87 12.30
N HIS A 34 -16.61 7.18 12.45
CA HIS A 34 -17.63 7.76 13.34
C HIS A 34 -19.03 7.20 13.05
N ASN A 35 -19.83 6.98 14.10
CA ASN A 35 -21.19 6.41 14.04
C ASN A 35 -21.31 4.98 13.49
N THR A 36 -20.21 4.25 13.28
CA THR A 36 -20.29 2.82 12.95
C THR A 36 -20.48 1.96 14.19
N GLN A 37 -20.98 0.73 14.02
CA GLN A 37 -21.10 -0.24 15.12
C GLN A 37 -19.75 -0.49 15.82
N MET A 38 -18.66 -0.59 15.04
CA MET A 38 -17.31 -0.75 15.58
C MET A 38 -16.91 0.45 16.43
N TRP A 39 -17.18 1.67 15.97
CA TRP A 39 -16.87 2.89 16.71
C TRP A 39 -17.66 3.00 18.02
N GLN A 40 -18.97 2.73 17.98
CA GLN A 40 -19.82 2.73 19.18
C GLN A 40 -19.32 1.73 20.22
N ARG A 41 -18.99 0.51 19.77
CA ARG A 41 -18.43 -0.53 20.63
C ARG A 41 -17.09 -0.13 21.22
N LEU A 42 -16.14 0.33 20.41
CA LEU A 42 -14.81 0.75 20.89
C LEU A 42 -14.88 1.94 21.85
N LYS A 43 -15.85 2.84 21.66
CA LYS A 43 -16.13 3.93 22.59
C LYS A 43 -16.65 3.39 23.94
N GLN A 44 -17.58 2.43 23.92
CA GLN A 44 -18.07 1.77 25.13
C GLN A 44 -16.98 0.98 25.86
N GLU A 45 -16.06 0.37 25.12
CA GLU A 45 -14.90 -0.36 25.64
C GLU A 45 -13.77 0.56 26.14
N GLY A 46 -13.88 1.89 25.97
CA GLY A 46 -12.81 2.83 26.34
C GLY A 46 -11.53 2.69 25.51
N ARG A 47 -11.60 2.06 24.34
CA ARG A 47 -10.45 1.78 23.46
C ARG A 47 -10.30 2.77 22.30
N LEU A 48 -11.28 3.65 22.09
CA LEU A 48 -11.22 4.67 21.06
C LEU A 48 -10.23 5.78 21.47
N LEU A 49 -9.34 6.18 20.56
CA LEU A 49 -8.42 7.31 20.78
C LEU A 49 -9.07 8.60 20.28
N ASP A 50 -8.79 9.72 20.96
CA ASP A 50 -9.30 11.03 20.55
C ASP A 50 -8.76 11.43 19.17
N GLY A 51 -9.67 11.71 18.23
CA GLY A 51 -9.33 12.11 16.88
C GLY A 51 -10.33 11.62 15.83
N LEU A 52 -10.41 12.34 14.71
CA LEU A 52 -11.20 11.89 13.56
C LEU A 52 -10.47 10.75 12.83
N ALA A 53 -11.24 9.75 12.40
CA ALA A 53 -10.73 8.66 11.56
C ALA A 53 -10.11 9.24 10.28
N THR A 54 -8.80 9.10 10.13
CA THR A 54 -8.09 9.56 8.93
C THR A 54 -7.79 8.35 8.06
N VAL A 55 -8.62 8.09 7.04
CA VAL A 55 -8.51 6.88 6.23
C VAL A 55 -7.52 7.09 5.08
N HIS A 56 -6.25 6.76 5.30
CA HIS A 56 -5.23 6.66 4.25
C HIS A 56 -4.12 5.67 4.65
N GLN A 57 -3.25 5.30 3.69
CA GLN A 57 -2.22 4.26 3.87
C GLN A 57 -1.13 4.62 4.89
N GLY A 58 -1.00 5.90 5.25
CA GLY A 58 -0.02 6.42 6.21
C GLY A 58 -0.59 6.72 7.60
N ALA A 59 -1.88 6.44 7.87
CA ALA A 59 -2.49 6.69 9.17
C ALA A 59 -2.41 5.47 10.10
N ILE A 60 -1.97 5.69 11.34
CA ILE A 60 -2.09 4.73 12.43
C ILE A 60 -3.52 4.62 12.93
N MET A 61 -3.88 3.49 13.55
CA MET A 61 -5.24 3.18 14.02
C MET A 61 -5.72 4.22 15.05
N ASN A 62 -6.98 4.67 14.94
CA ASN A 62 -7.62 5.59 15.91
C ASN A 62 -8.24 4.87 17.13
N PHE A 63 -7.73 3.69 17.47
CA PHE A 63 -8.18 2.92 18.63
C PHE A 63 -7.04 2.00 19.10
N VAL A 64 -7.14 1.50 20.33
CA VAL A 64 -6.22 0.52 20.91
C VAL A 64 -6.64 -0.89 20.48
N PRO A 65 -5.88 -1.58 19.60
CA PRO A 65 -6.18 -2.95 19.18
C PRO A 65 -5.90 -3.96 20.31
N THR A 66 -6.35 -5.20 20.11
CA THR A 66 -6.12 -6.33 21.06
C THR A 66 -4.69 -6.87 21.03
N ARG A 67 -3.87 -6.46 20.05
CA ARG A 67 -2.45 -6.79 19.94
C ARG A 67 -1.60 -5.52 20.05
N PRO A 68 -0.30 -5.61 20.37
CA PRO A 68 0.58 -4.45 20.38
C PRO A 68 0.51 -3.69 19.05
N VAL A 69 0.29 -2.38 19.11
CA VAL A 69 0.18 -1.50 17.94
C VAL A 69 1.46 -1.55 17.12
N GLU A 70 2.60 -1.60 17.82
CA GLU A 70 3.94 -1.69 17.27
C GLU A 70 4.06 -2.89 16.32
N GLU A 71 3.61 -4.07 16.73
CA GLU A 71 3.66 -5.28 15.91
C GLU A 71 2.79 -5.14 14.65
N ILE A 72 1.55 -4.66 14.80
CA ILE A 72 0.62 -4.49 13.68
C ILE A 72 1.19 -3.49 12.66
N VAL A 73 1.76 -2.39 13.13
CA VAL A 73 2.34 -1.34 12.28
C VAL A 73 3.60 -1.85 11.58
N THR A 74 4.49 -2.56 12.28
CA THR A 74 5.68 -3.16 11.66
C THR A 74 5.29 -4.18 10.58
N GLU A 75 4.35 -5.08 10.87
CA GLU A 75 3.85 -6.05 9.88
C GLU A 75 3.25 -5.36 8.64
N TYR A 76 2.52 -4.24 8.84
CA TYR A 76 1.96 -3.45 7.76
C TYR A 76 3.05 -2.76 6.91
N ILE A 77 4.03 -2.13 7.55
CA ILE A 77 5.16 -1.49 6.87
C ILE A 77 5.89 -2.52 6.01
N ASP A 78 6.21 -3.69 6.56
CA ASP A 78 6.92 -4.75 5.84
C ASP A 78 6.10 -5.25 4.64
N ALA A 79 4.81 -5.51 4.84
CA ALA A 79 3.92 -5.93 3.75
C ALA A 79 3.85 -4.87 2.64
N PHE A 80 3.62 -3.61 2.99
CA PHE A 80 3.52 -2.50 2.03
C PHE A 80 4.85 -2.30 1.28
N TRP A 81 5.96 -2.36 2.00
CA TRP A 81 7.31 -2.24 1.43
C TRP A 81 7.61 -3.30 0.38
N ASN A 82 7.28 -4.56 0.68
CA ASN A 82 7.56 -5.70 -0.17
C ASN A 82 6.60 -5.81 -1.36
N ILE A 83 5.30 -5.50 -1.17
CA ILE A 83 4.32 -5.50 -2.26
C ILE A 83 4.71 -4.49 -3.34
N TYR A 84 5.25 -3.33 -2.94
CA TYR A 84 5.71 -2.28 -3.83
C TYR A 84 7.23 -2.27 -4.02
N GLU A 85 7.90 -3.40 -3.83
CA GLU A 85 9.27 -3.54 -4.31
C GLU A 85 9.28 -3.60 -5.87
N PRO A 86 10.18 -2.88 -6.57
CA PRO A 86 10.12 -2.75 -8.02
C PRO A 86 10.07 -4.08 -8.79
N MET A 87 10.93 -5.04 -8.48
CA MET A 87 11.02 -6.30 -9.22
C MET A 87 9.81 -7.22 -8.98
N PRO A 88 9.39 -7.50 -7.72
CA PRO A 88 8.15 -8.22 -7.46
C PRO A 88 6.92 -7.58 -8.10
N TYR A 89 6.79 -6.25 -8.02
CA TYR A 89 5.71 -5.50 -8.64
C TYR A 89 5.67 -5.71 -10.16
N LEU A 90 6.79 -5.52 -10.87
CA LEU A 90 6.87 -5.71 -12.32
C LEU A 90 6.47 -7.13 -12.75
N LYS A 91 6.97 -8.16 -12.03
CA LYS A 91 6.62 -9.56 -12.31
C LYS A 91 5.12 -9.81 -12.09
N ARG A 92 4.57 -9.31 -10.99
CA ARG A 92 3.18 -9.48 -10.59
C ARG A 92 2.24 -8.79 -11.60
N THR A 93 2.51 -7.54 -11.92
CA THR A 93 1.75 -6.76 -12.89
C THR A 93 1.76 -7.42 -14.25
N PHE A 94 2.93 -7.84 -14.77
CA PHE A 94 2.96 -8.56 -16.04
C PHE A 94 2.11 -9.83 -16.02
N ARG A 95 2.21 -10.64 -14.96
CA ARG A 95 1.39 -11.86 -14.82
C ARG A 95 -0.10 -11.53 -14.83
N HIS A 96 -0.52 -10.46 -14.17
CA HIS A 96 -1.92 -9.98 -14.19
C HIS A 96 -2.44 -9.83 -15.63
N PHE A 97 -1.72 -9.06 -16.45
CA PHE A 97 -2.10 -8.80 -17.82
C PHE A 97 -2.03 -10.06 -18.70
N MET A 98 -1.10 -10.97 -18.41
CA MET A 98 -1.02 -12.26 -19.09
C MET A 98 -2.17 -13.22 -18.71
N MET A 99 -2.76 -13.09 -17.52
CA MET A 99 -3.94 -13.88 -17.11
C MET A 99 -5.27 -13.34 -17.67
N MET A 100 -5.36 -12.04 -17.98
CA MET A 100 -6.59 -11.46 -18.53
C MET A 100 -6.91 -11.98 -19.93
N ASN A 101 -8.12 -12.50 -20.15
CA ASN A 101 -8.60 -12.77 -21.49
C ASN A 101 -8.79 -11.43 -22.22
N GLY A 102 -8.17 -11.26 -23.39
CA GLY A 102 -7.86 -9.98 -24.05
C GLY A 102 -9.04 -9.15 -24.58
N TRP A 103 -10.19 -9.18 -23.89
CA TRP A 103 -11.38 -8.46 -24.30
C TRP A 103 -11.52 -7.13 -23.55
N ARG A 104 -11.32 -6.05 -24.29
CA ARG A 104 -11.73 -4.70 -23.92
C ARG A 104 -12.55 -4.11 -25.05
N GLY A 105 -13.65 -3.45 -24.69
CA GLY A 105 -14.37 -2.56 -25.61
C GLY A 105 -13.44 -1.49 -26.15
N ARG A 106 -13.67 -1.08 -27.40
CA ARG A 106 -12.77 -0.29 -28.29
C ARG A 106 -12.46 1.16 -27.83
N LEU A 107 -12.57 1.46 -26.55
CA LEU A 107 -12.30 2.77 -25.97
C LEU A 107 -10.83 2.83 -25.54
N MET A 108 -9.92 2.95 -26.51
CA MET A 108 -8.57 3.43 -26.19
C MET A 108 -8.67 4.94 -25.95
N PRO A 109 -8.28 5.44 -24.77
CA PRO A 109 -8.24 6.88 -24.52
C PRO A 109 -7.34 7.56 -25.55
N LYS A 110 -7.66 8.80 -25.93
CA LYS A 110 -6.73 9.61 -26.71
C LYS A 110 -5.50 9.88 -25.86
N ILE A 111 -4.34 9.40 -26.31
CA ILE A 111 -3.08 9.61 -25.61
C ILE A 111 -2.81 11.12 -25.54
N THR A 112 -2.79 11.65 -24.33
CA THR A 112 -2.52 13.07 -24.11
C THR A 112 -1.01 13.30 -24.02
N SER A 113 -0.51 14.48 -24.37
CA SER A 113 0.93 14.81 -24.27
C SER A 113 1.50 14.59 -22.86
N LYS A 114 0.68 14.74 -21.82
CA LYS A 114 1.04 14.43 -20.43
C LYS A 114 1.26 12.93 -20.21
N GLU A 115 0.40 12.09 -20.76
CA GLU A 115 0.52 10.63 -20.67
C GLU A 115 1.74 10.12 -21.43
N LEU A 116 1.99 10.67 -22.63
CA LEU A 116 3.20 10.33 -23.39
C LEU A 116 4.46 10.67 -22.60
N ARG A 117 4.51 11.85 -21.96
CA ARG A 117 5.62 12.24 -21.09
C ARG A 117 5.77 11.29 -19.89
N LEU A 118 4.65 10.87 -19.28
CA LEU A 118 4.66 9.89 -18.20
C LEU A 118 5.25 8.56 -18.67
N PHE A 119 4.79 8.02 -19.81
CA PHE A 119 5.28 6.76 -20.36
C PHE A 119 6.76 6.82 -20.71
N LEU A 120 7.22 7.91 -21.34
CA LEU A 120 8.65 8.11 -21.61
C LEU A 120 9.48 8.15 -20.31
N ALA A 121 8.98 8.83 -19.27
CA ALA A 121 9.66 8.87 -17.98
C ALA A 121 9.69 7.50 -17.28
N VAL A 122 8.65 6.68 -17.43
CA VAL A 122 8.62 5.29 -16.93
C VAL A 122 9.64 4.44 -17.70
N CYS A 123 9.64 4.50 -19.03
CA CYS A 123 10.59 3.78 -19.87
C CYS A 123 12.05 4.16 -19.56
N TRP A 124 12.33 5.43 -19.31
CA TRP A 124 13.67 5.87 -18.92
C TRP A 124 14.09 5.32 -17.55
N ARG A 125 13.25 5.51 -16.53
CA ARG A 125 13.58 5.08 -15.16
C ARG A 125 13.67 3.56 -15.02
N GLN A 126 12.72 2.84 -15.60
CA GLN A 126 12.66 1.37 -15.49
C GLN A 126 13.52 0.65 -16.52
N GLY A 127 13.66 1.21 -17.72
CA GLY A 127 14.40 0.61 -18.83
C GLY A 127 15.89 0.95 -18.87
N VAL A 128 16.35 2.03 -18.21
CA VAL A 128 17.76 2.46 -18.27
C VAL A 128 18.39 2.56 -16.88
N VAL A 129 17.73 3.24 -15.94
CA VAL A 129 18.34 3.59 -14.65
C VAL A 129 18.34 2.40 -13.67
N ARG A 130 17.25 1.64 -13.59
CA ARG A 130 17.10 0.58 -12.58
C ARG A 130 17.67 -0.78 -13.03
N SER A 131 17.98 -1.62 -12.04
CA SER A 131 18.39 -3.01 -12.24
C SER A 131 17.31 -3.90 -12.89
N THR A 132 16.06 -3.43 -12.92
CA THR A 132 14.89 -4.08 -13.52
C THR A 132 14.86 -4.02 -15.06
N ARG A 133 15.77 -3.27 -15.70
CA ARG A 133 15.76 -2.96 -17.14
C ARG A 133 15.54 -4.14 -18.08
N TRP A 134 16.27 -5.24 -17.89
CA TRP A 134 16.16 -6.40 -18.78
C TRP A 134 14.76 -7.04 -18.70
N ARG A 135 14.22 -7.12 -17.48
CA ARG A 135 12.89 -7.67 -17.25
C ARG A 135 11.83 -6.73 -17.83
N PHE A 136 11.96 -5.43 -17.59
CA PHE A 136 11.06 -4.41 -18.12
C PHE A 136 11.02 -4.46 -19.66
N CYS A 137 12.16 -4.38 -20.33
CA CYS A 137 12.23 -4.41 -21.80
C CYS A 137 11.62 -5.68 -22.38
N TRP A 138 11.94 -6.84 -21.79
CA TRP A 138 11.33 -8.11 -22.22
C TRP A 138 9.80 -8.13 -22.03
N GLN A 139 9.29 -7.66 -20.89
CA GLN A 139 7.84 -7.60 -20.62
C GLN A 139 7.12 -6.65 -21.57
N MET A 140 7.72 -5.50 -21.87
CA MET A 140 7.21 -4.51 -22.82
C MET A 140 7.09 -5.09 -24.22
N ILE A 141 8.12 -5.79 -24.70
CA ILE A 141 8.10 -6.49 -25.99
C ILE A 141 7.04 -7.60 -25.96
N ALA A 142 7.04 -8.45 -24.94
CA ALA A 142 6.14 -9.59 -24.85
C ALA A 142 4.66 -9.17 -24.86
N ILE A 143 4.27 -8.15 -24.10
CA ILE A 143 2.87 -7.71 -24.07
C ILE A 143 2.46 -6.94 -25.33
N ALA A 144 3.38 -6.19 -25.96
CA ALA A 144 3.12 -5.54 -27.24
C ALA A 144 2.77 -6.54 -28.35
N PHE A 145 3.45 -7.69 -28.40
CA PHE A 145 3.19 -8.73 -29.40
C PHE A 145 2.01 -9.64 -29.04
N THR A 146 1.88 -10.07 -27.78
CA THR A 146 0.84 -11.04 -27.37
C THR A 146 -0.51 -10.40 -27.10
N LYS A 147 -0.54 -9.19 -26.53
CA LYS A 147 -1.76 -8.50 -26.06
C LYS A 147 -1.71 -6.99 -26.30
N PRO A 148 -1.57 -6.52 -27.57
CA PRO A 148 -1.43 -5.10 -27.89
C PRO A 148 -2.59 -4.24 -27.36
N ARG A 149 -3.81 -4.81 -27.26
CA ARG A 149 -4.99 -4.11 -26.73
C ARG A 149 -4.90 -3.75 -25.25
N LEU A 150 -4.07 -4.47 -24.48
CA LEU A 150 -3.87 -4.23 -23.04
C LEU A 150 -2.59 -3.44 -22.75
N PHE A 151 -1.81 -3.11 -23.78
CA PHE A 151 -0.53 -2.45 -23.64
C PHE A 151 -0.64 -1.09 -22.94
N TYR A 152 -1.65 -0.29 -23.30
CA TYR A 152 -1.90 1.01 -22.65
C TYR A 152 -2.16 0.85 -21.15
N ASP A 153 -3.01 -0.11 -20.74
CA ASP A 153 -3.33 -0.33 -19.33
C ASP A 153 -2.15 -0.86 -18.54
N TYR A 154 -1.36 -1.74 -19.16
CA TYR A 154 -0.12 -2.21 -18.58
C TYR A 154 0.82 -1.03 -18.32
N MET A 155 0.96 -0.13 -19.30
CA MET A 155 1.77 1.08 -19.14
C MET A 155 1.25 2.02 -18.06
N THR A 156 -0.06 2.23 -17.99
CA THR A 156 -0.71 2.99 -16.92
C THR A 156 -0.44 2.38 -15.55
N MET A 157 -0.57 1.06 -15.43
CA MET A 157 -0.29 0.36 -14.17
C MET A 157 1.19 0.46 -13.78
N LEU A 158 2.11 0.37 -14.74
CA LEU A 158 3.54 0.62 -14.48
C LEU A 158 3.81 2.06 -14.00
N GLY A 159 3.09 3.05 -14.54
CA GLY A 159 3.12 4.42 -14.05
C GLY A 159 2.62 4.57 -12.60
N VAL A 160 1.56 3.85 -12.24
CA VAL A 160 1.09 3.77 -10.84
C VAL A 160 2.17 3.14 -9.94
N GLY A 161 2.83 2.08 -10.41
CA GLY A 161 3.97 1.48 -9.72
C GLY A 161 5.08 2.49 -9.39
N GLU A 162 5.44 3.37 -10.33
CA GLU A 162 6.44 4.43 -10.10
C GLU A 162 6.11 5.33 -8.92
N HIS A 163 4.84 5.72 -8.77
CA HIS A 163 4.40 6.47 -7.61
C HIS A 163 4.59 5.65 -6.33
N PHE A 164 4.14 4.39 -6.31
CA PHE A 164 4.23 3.53 -5.13
C PHE A 164 5.66 3.19 -4.69
N PHE A 165 6.61 3.10 -5.63
CA PHE A 165 8.02 2.84 -5.31
C PHE A 165 8.64 3.92 -4.42
N ASN A 166 8.18 5.16 -4.58
CA ASN A 166 8.58 6.28 -3.74
C ASN A 166 7.65 6.39 -2.53
N TYR A 167 6.34 6.33 -2.74
CA TYR A 167 5.32 6.50 -1.70
C TYR A 167 5.47 5.51 -0.54
N ARG A 168 5.99 4.28 -0.77
CA ARG A 168 6.29 3.34 0.33
C ARG A 168 7.30 3.88 1.35
N HIS A 169 8.18 4.81 0.96
CA HIS A 169 9.11 5.46 1.90
C HIS A 169 8.37 6.51 2.73
N GLU A 170 7.47 7.29 2.11
CA GLU A 170 6.64 8.28 2.79
C GLU A 170 5.72 7.60 3.82
N VAL A 171 5.02 6.54 3.42
CA VAL A 171 4.17 5.74 4.31
C VAL A 171 4.96 5.19 5.49
N LYS A 172 6.15 4.61 5.23
CA LYS A 172 7.02 4.10 6.28
C LYS A 172 7.44 5.21 7.25
N ALA A 173 7.87 6.36 6.75
CA ALA A 173 8.30 7.48 7.57
C ALA A 173 7.15 8.02 8.44
N GLN A 174 5.97 8.24 7.85
CA GLN A 174 4.78 8.72 8.55
C GLN A 174 4.37 7.79 9.69
N LEU A 175 4.37 6.47 9.45
CA LEU A 175 3.98 5.49 10.46
C LEU A 175 5.00 5.35 11.58
N LEU A 176 6.30 5.39 11.27
CA LEU A 176 7.34 5.36 12.30
C LEU A 176 7.29 6.60 13.19
N GLN A 177 7.09 7.78 12.59
CA GLN A 177 6.93 9.03 13.33
C GLN A 177 5.70 9.00 14.25
N GLN A 178 4.56 8.53 13.74
CA GLN A 178 3.35 8.37 14.57
C GLN A 178 3.56 7.37 15.72
N LEU A 179 4.30 6.29 15.47
CA LEU A 179 4.61 5.29 16.50
C LEU A 179 5.52 5.85 17.60
N GLU A 180 6.51 6.67 17.24
CA GLU A 180 7.36 7.39 18.20
C GLU A 180 6.55 8.37 19.05
N ASN A 181 5.68 9.17 18.43
CA ASN A 181 4.83 10.11 19.16
C ASN A 181 3.93 9.39 20.19
N ILE A 182 3.36 8.24 19.83
CA ILE A 182 2.56 7.41 20.76
C ILE A 182 3.43 6.88 21.91
N LYS A 183 4.67 6.47 21.64
CA LYS A 183 5.59 6.00 22.69
C LYS A 183 5.97 7.12 23.64
N GLN A 184 6.25 8.32 23.14
CA GLN A 184 6.56 9.50 23.95
C GLN A 184 5.38 9.91 24.83
N ALA A 185 4.18 10.01 24.27
CA ALA A 185 2.97 10.32 25.02
C ALA A 185 2.70 9.30 26.15
N LYS A 186 2.95 8.01 25.89
CA LYS A 186 2.87 6.97 26.94
C LYS A 186 3.94 7.14 28.02
N GLN A 187 5.15 7.58 27.68
CA GLN A 187 6.23 7.80 28.65
C GLN A 187 5.97 9.03 29.52
N GLU A 188 5.45 10.11 28.94
CA GLU A 188 5.07 11.33 29.66
C GLU A 188 3.93 11.06 30.66
N GLN A 189 2.91 10.30 30.26
CA GLN A 189 1.82 9.86 31.15
C GLN A 189 2.28 8.94 32.30
N VAL A 190 3.39 8.21 32.12
CA VAL A 190 3.98 7.36 33.15
C VAL A 190 4.93 8.15 34.07
N GLN A 191 5.42 9.30 33.62
CA GLN A 191 6.36 10.15 34.36
C GLN A 191 5.69 11.29 35.14
N GLU A 192 4.44 11.66 34.88
CA GLU A 192 3.67 12.48 35.83
C GLU A 192 3.38 11.65 37.10
N PRO A 193 4.09 11.89 38.22
CA PRO A 193 3.70 11.27 39.46
C PRO A 193 2.38 11.93 39.89
N VAL A 194 1.58 11.18 40.64
CA VAL A 194 0.49 11.70 41.47
C VAL A 194 0.99 12.92 42.25
N ALA A 195 0.82 14.11 41.68
CA ALA A 195 0.99 15.37 42.38
C ALA A 195 -0.25 15.50 43.27
N VAL A 196 -0.08 15.01 44.49
CA VAL A 196 -0.96 15.10 45.64
C VAL A 196 -1.63 16.47 45.74
N GLY A 197 -2.94 16.46 45.97
CA GLY A 197 -3.77 17.63 46.30
C GLY A 197 -5.24 17.28 46.35
#